data_AF-A0A5B0X7G2-F1
#
_entry.id   AF-A0A5B0X7G2-F1
#
_cell.length_a   1.000
_cell.length_b   1.000
_cell.length_c   1.000
_cell.angle_alpha   90.00
_cell.angle_beta   90.00
_cell.angle_gamma   90.00
#
_symmetry.space_group_name_H-M   'P 1'
#
loop_
_entity.id
_entity.type
_entity.pdbx_description
1 polymer ?
#
loop_
_entity_poly.entity_id
_entity_poly.type
_entity_poly.pdbx_seq_one_letter_code
_entity_poly.pdbx_strand_id
1 'polypeptide(L)'
;MALPAIPPPGRSSDGERVVKKVIVPFMLSLSVAACAGQVPAETAQASQDFHPDQRPLARTLVYECGDMEFIARLGPGEMAIWLEDRYLVLPQVRAGSGSKYQEADVVFWSKGDEALLEVAGRTYRDCRLNPARAPWEDARRRGVDFRAVGNEPGWHLEIREDDSVLFVGDYGASKLRFTDISRETGREQVFYTASHGADTLRATVVESECNDSMSGESFPFAVMVQINDRSYQGCGRSLDHPWE
;
A
#
# COMPACT_ATOMS: atom_id res chain seq x y z
N MET A 1 -33.84 -35.58 -41.81
CA MET A 1 -34.40 -36.77 -41.15
C MET A 1 -34.47 -36.48 -39.65
N ALA A 2 -35.69 -36.52 -39.11
CA ALA A 2 -36.11 -36.55 -37.70
C ALA A 2 -35.51 -35.56 -36.66
N LEU A 3 -36.33 -34.56 -36.28
CA LEU A 3 -36.46 -34.03 -34.90
C LEU A 3 -37.50 -34.91 -34.13
N PRO A 4 -37.86 -34.61 -32.85
CA PRO A 4 -37.22 -34.97 -31.58
C PRO A 4 -38.16 -35.85 -30.72
N ALA A 5 -37.79 -36.22 -29.48
CA ALA A 5 -38.76 -36.78 -28.52
C ALA A 5 -38.50 -36.35 -27.07
N ILE A 6 -39.48 -35.64 -26.51
CA ILE A 6 -39.74 -35.40 -25.08
C ILE A 6 -40.79 -36.42 -24.62
N PRO A 7 -40.73 -36.93 -23.37
CA PRO A 7 -41.95 -37.32 -22.65
C PRO A 7 -41.92 -36.82 -21.17
N PRO A 8 -42.95 -37.07 -20.32
CA PRO A 8 -44.01 -36.11 -19.98
C PRO A 8 -44.02 -35.71 -18.47
N PRO A 9 -44.97 -34.83 -18.03
CA PRO A 9 -45.05 -34.38 -16.65
C PRO A 9 -45.76 -35.39 -15.72
N GLY A 10 -45.26 -35.52 -14.49
CA GLY A 10 -45.88 -36.28 -13.41
C GLY A 10 -46.97 -35.49 -12.69
N ARG A 11 -48.15 -36.11 -12.58
CA ARG A 11 -49.44 -35.61 -12.05
C ARG A 11 -49.47 -35.32 -10.55
N SER A 12 -50.37 -34.40 -10.19
CA SER A 12 -50.96 -34.23 -8.88
C SER A 12 -51.80 -35.44 -8.43
N SER A 13 -51.94 -35.61 -7.13
CA SER A 13 -53.07 -36.31 -6.52
C SER A 13 -53.51 -35.59 -5.26
N ASP A 14 -54.71 -34.99 -5.36
CA ASP A 14 -55.59 -34.68 -4.23
C ASP A 14 -55.89 -35.95 -3.41
N GLY A 15 -56.10 -35.76 -2.11
CA GLY A 15 -56.42 -36.84 -1.17
C GLY A 15 -57.08 -36.32 0.10
N GLU A 16 -58.32 -35.88 -0.06
CA GLU A 16 -59.50 -36.07 0.80
C GLU A 16 -59.46 -35.78 2.33
N ARG A 17 -60.40 -34.90 2.72
CA ARG A 17 -60.83 -34.61 4.10
C ARG A 17 -61.44 -35.84 4.77
N VAL A 18 -61.12 -36.04 6.04
CA VAL A 18 -62.01 -36.72 6.99
C VAL A 18 -62.35 -35.77 8.13
N VAL A 19 -63.62 -35.39 8.20
CA VAL A 19 -64.22 -34.63 9.30
C VAL A 19 -64.50 -35.60 10.45
N LYS A 20 -63.88 -35.39 11.62
CA LYS A 20 -64.37 -35.95 12.88
C LYS A 20 -64.71 -34.81 13.83
N LYS A 21 -66.02 -34.66 14.08
CA LYS A 21 -66.58 -33.87 15.18
C LYS A 21 -66.12 -34.50 16.50
N VAL A 22 -65.41 -33.74 17.33
CA VAL A 22 -65.28 -34.03 18.76
C VAL A 22 -65.68 -32.76 19.51
N ILE A 23 -66.61 -32.95 20.43
CA ILE A 23 -67.23 -31.94 21.27
C ILE A 23 -66.33 -31.71 22.51
N VAL A 24 -65.89 -30.46 22.68
CA VAL A 24 -65.72 -29.62 23.90
C VAL A 24 -65.37 -30.33 25.22
N PRO A 25 -64.33 -29.86 25.94
CA PRO A 25 -64.65 -29.06 27.12
C PRO A 25 -63.89 -27.73 27.18
N PHE A 26 -64.63 -26.72 27.62
CA PHE A 26 -64.23 -25.35 27.88
C PHE A 26 -63.26 -25.34 29.07
N MET A 27 -61.96 -25.14 28.84
CA MET A 27 -61.01 -24.79 29.90
C MET A 27 -60.84 -23.28 29.95
N LEU A 28 -61.25 -22.69 31.07
CA LEU A 28 -60.92 -21.33 31.47
C LEU A 28 -59.38 -21.24 31.61
N SER A 29 -58.69 -20.67 30.61
CA SER A 29 -57.29 -20.31 30.73
C SER A 29 -57.18 -18.94 31.40
N LEU A 30 -56.64 -18.92 32.61
CA LEU A 30 -56.24 -17.73 33.35
C LEU A 30 -55.11 -17.03 32.57
N SER A 31 -55.38 -15.87 31.98
CA SER A 31 -54.37 -15.06 31.30
C SER A 31 -53.41 -14.45 32.32
N VAL A 32 -52.25 -15.06 32.52
CA VAL A 32 -51.13 -14.38 33.19
C VAL A 32 -50.57 -13.38 32.19
N ALA A 33 -50.78 -12.10 32.42
CA ALA A 33 -50.11 -11.03 31.70
C ALA A 33 -48.62 -11.05 32.09
N ALA A 34 -47.82 -11.84 31.37
CA ALA A 34 -46.38 -11.69 31.39
C ALA A 34 -46.04 -10.41 30.62
N CYS A 35 -45.65 -9.36 31.34
CA CYS A 35 -44.93 -8.24 30.75
C CYS A 35 -43.56 -8.76 30.29
N ALA A 36 -43.52 -9.37 29.10
CA ALA A 36 -42.28 -9.52 28.36
C ALA A 36 -41.86 -8.11 27.98
N GLY A 37 -41.00 -7.49 28.81
CA GLY A 37 -40.26 -6.31 28.43
C GLY A 37 -39.43 -6.66 27.20
N GLN A 38 -39.96 -6.31 26.03
CA GLN A 38 -39.15 -6.25 24.83
C GLN A 38 -38.17 -5.11 25.05
N VAL A 39 -36.97 -5.46 25.54
CA VAL A 39 -35.81 -4.61 25.34
C VAL A 39 -35.71 -4.49 23.82
N PRO A 40 -35.87 -3.28 23.23
CA PRO A 40 -35.62 -3.13 21.82
C PRO A 40 -34.20 -3.65 21.61
N ALA A 41 -34.05 -4.64 20.73
CA ALA A 41 -32.75 -4.94 20.18
C ALA A 41 -32.33 -3.63 19.52
N GLU A 42 -31.49 -2.86 20.22
CA GLU A 42 -30.83 -1.68 19.69
C GLU A 42 -29.90 -2.23 18.62
N THR A 43 -30.47 -2.34 17.42
CA THR A 43 -29.81 -2.81 16.23
C THR A 43 -28.54 -2.00 16.12
N ALA A 44 -27.42 -2.72 16.04
CA ALA A 44 -26.14 -2.19 15.57
C ALA A 44 -26.33 -1.72 14.11
N GLN A 45 -26.96 -0.55 13.93
CA GLN A 45 -27.25 0.10 12.66
C GLN A 45 -26.35 1.33 12.45
N ALA A 46 -25.13 1.31 13.01
CA ALA A 46 -24.13 2.35 12.82
C ALA A 46 -23.10 2.03 11.70
N SER A 47 -23.34 0.97 10.90
CA SER A 47 -22.38 0.44 9.93
C SER A 47 -22.60 0.88 8.47
N GLN A 48 -23.60 1.70 8.13
CA GLN A 48 -23.94 1.94 6.72
C GLN A 48 -23.46 3.26 6.09
N ASP A 49 -23.05 4.28 6.87
CA ASP A 49 -22.68 5.60 6.31
C ASP A 49 -21.17 5.87 6.26
N PHE A 50 -20.31 4.90 6.60
CA PHE A 50 -18.86 5.09 6.48
C PHE A 50 -18.40 4.69 5.08
N HIS A 51 -17.86 5.65 4.34
CA HIS A 51 -17.27 5.41 3.02
C HIS A 51 -15.76 5.57 3.15
N PRO A 52 -14.98 4.49 3.01
CA PRO A 52 -13.53 4.59 2.97
C PRO A 52 -13.07 5.45 1.78
N ASP A 53 -11.92 6.11 1.90
CA ASP A 53 -11.34 6.93 0.85
C ASP A 53 -10.88 6.08 -0.34
N GLN A 54 -11.70 6.03 -1.39
CA GLN A 54 -11.46 5.21 -2.58
C GLN A 54 -10.48 5.83 -3.58
N ARG A 55 -9.82 6.95 -3.24
CA ARG A 55 -8.84 7.55 -4.17
C ARG A 55 -7.70 6.56 -4.39
N PRO A 56 -7.28 6.33 -5.66
CA PRO A 56 -6.13 5.51 -5.97
C PRO A 56 -4.85 6.26 -5.56
N LEU A 57 -4.54 6.19 -4.28
CA LEU A 57 -3.27 6.61 -3.73
C LEU A 57 -2.34 5.40 -3.85
N ALA A 58 -1.17 5.61 -4.43
CA ALA A 58 -0.11 4.61 -4.51
C ALA A 58 1.12 5.16 -3.79
N ARG A 59 0.89 5.69 -2.58
CA ARG A 59 1.88 6.47 -1.83
C ARG A 59 2.52 5.59 -0.76
N THR A 60 3.83 5.42 -0.88
CA THR A 60 4.68 4.85 0.17
C THR A 60 4.88 5.89 1.28
N LEU A 61 4.82 5.44 2.52
CA LEU A 61 5.01 6.21 3.75
C LEU A 61 6.03 5.47 4.61
N VAL A 62 6.87 6.23 5.32
CA VAL A 62 7.82 5.71 6.30
C VAL A 62 7.53 6.40 7.62
N TYR A 63 7.27 5.62 8.66
CA TYR A 63 7.02 6.14 10.00
C TYR A 63 8.13 5.70 10.95
N GLU A 64 8.61 6.63 11.77
CA GLU A 64 9.63 6.42 12.79
C GLU A 64 9.00 6.67 14.16
N CYS A 65 9.01 5.67 15.05
CA CYS A 65 8.33 5.70 16.36
C CYS A 65 9.30 5.65 17.54
N GLY A 66 10.56 6.07 17.35
CA GLY A 66 11.62 5.97 18.36
C GLY A 66 12.48 4.73 18.16
N ASP A 67 12.20 3.64 18.88
CA ASP A 67 12.96 2.38 18.82
C ASP A 67 12.54 1.46 17.66
N MET A 68 11.52 1.85 16.91
CA MET A 68 11.04 1.10 15.75
C MET A 68 10.68 2.03 14.59
N GLU A 69 10.65 1.44 13.40
CA GLU A 69 10.11 2.05 12.20
C GLU A 69 9.21 1.06 11.48
N PHE A 70 8.32 1.58 10.64
CA PHE A 70 7.56 0.75 9.73
C PHE A 70 7.28 1.48 8.42
N ILE A 71 7.06 0.68 7.39
CA ILE A 71 6.73 1.17 6.06
C ILE A 71 5.26 0.87 5.81
N ALA A 72 4.57 1.81 5.20
CA ALA A 72 3.19 1.64 4.80
C ALA A 72 3.00 2.08 3.34
N ARG A 73 2.01 1.52 2.66
CA ARG A 73 1.59 1.96 1.34
C ARG A 73 0.08 2.13 1.36
N LEU A 74 -0.36 3.35 1.07
CA LEU A 74 -1.78 3.64 0.91
C LEU A 74 -2.30 3.01 -0.37
N GLY A 75 -3.54 2.52 -0.32
CA GLY A 75 -4.35 2.07 -1.43
C GLY A 75 -5.79 2.61 -1.31
N PRO A 76 -6.70 2.24 -2.23
CA PRO A 76 -8.11 2.63 -2.16
C PRO A 76 -8.81 2.03 -0.94
N GLY A 77 -9.11 2.85 0.07
CA GLY A 77 -9.80 2.44 1.28
C GLY A 77 -9.02 1.48 2.18
N GLU A 78 -7.72 1.30 1.93
CA GLU A 78 -6.87 0.35 2.64
C GLU A 78 -5.42 0.84 2.75
N MET A 79 -4.66 0.20 3.63
CA MET A 79 -3.25 0.44 3.82
C MET A 79 -2.51 -0.90 3.96
N ALA A 80 -1.54 -1.13 3.09
CA ALA A 80 -0.53 -2.15 3.29
C ALA A 80 0.48 -1.65 4.35
N ILE A 81 0.78 -2.47 5.36
CA ILE A 81 1.83 -2.21 6.36
C ILE A 81 2.85 -3.35 6.35
N TRP A 82 4.12 -3.00 6.42
CA TRP A 82 5.21 -3.93 6.63
C TRP A 82 5.79 -3.69 8.02
N LEU A 83 5.60 -4.66 8.89
CA LEU A 83 6.21 -4.77 10.22
C LEU A 83 7.42 -5.70 10.12
N GLU A 84 8.20 -5.79 11.20
CA GLU A 84 9.41 -6.63 11.25
C GLU A 84 9.11 -8.12 11.01
N ASP A 85 8.00 -8.61 11.57
CA ASP A 85 7.64 -10.03 11.57
C ASP A 85 6.58 -10.41 10.52
N ARG A 86 5.85 -9.42 9.98
CA ARG A 86 4.73 -9.68 9.07
C ARG A 86 4.34 -8.49 8.22
N TYR A 87 3.57 -8.80 7.17
CA TYR A 87 2.90 -7.84 6.31
C TYR A 87 1.38 -8.02 6.40
N LEU A 88 0.64 -6.91 6.46
CA LEU A 88 -0.83 -6.93 6.48
C LEU A 88 -1.41 -5.85 5.57
N VAL A 89 -2.64 -6.07 5.11
CA VAL A 89 -3.48 -5.04 4.48
C VAL A 89 -4.59 -4.70 5.46
N LEU A 90 -4.66 -3.43 5.86
CA LEU A 90 -5.62 -2.92 6.82
C LEU A 90 -6.70 -2.14 6.09
N PRO A 91 -7.98 -2.54 6.16
CA PRO A 91 -9.06 -1.70 5.68
C PRO A 91 -9.16 -0.43 6.53
N GLN A 92 -9.53 0.67 5.91
CA GLN A 92 -9.86 1.90 6.62
C GLN A 92 -11.15 1.69 7.41
N VAL A 93 -11.17 2.18 8.64
CA VAL A 93 -12.33 2.11 9.53
C VAL A 93 -12.71 3.51 10.03
N ARG A 94 -13.94 3.64 10.53
CA ARG A 94 -14.45 4.91 11.06
C ARG A 94 -13.57 5.42 12.21
N ALA A 95 -13.29 6.73 12.20
CA ALA A 95 -12.60 7.45 13.27
C ALA A 95 -13.26 8.81 13.53
N GLY A 96 -13.16 9.31 14.78
CA GLY A 96 -13.67 10.63 15.15
C GLY A 96 -12.83 11.80 14.61
N SER A 97 -11.55 11.54 14.30
CA SER A 97 -10.62 12.47 13.65
C SER A 97 -9.47 11.68 13.05
N GLY A 98 -8.83 12.19 11.99
CA GLY A 98 -7.72 11.50 11.34
C GLY A 98 -8.16 10.29 10.50
N SER A 99 -7.19 9.47 10.11
CA SER A 99 -7.41 8.25 9.31
C SER A 99 -7.04 7.02 10.12
N LYS A 100 -8.00 6.12 10.34
CA LYS A 100 -7.78 4.87 11.08
C LYS A 100 -7.91 3.68 10.15
N TYR A 101 -7.00 2.74 10.29
CA TYR A 101 -6.96 1.47 9.57
C TYR A 101 -6.76 0.36 10.59
N GLN A 102 -7.49 -0.75 10.44
CA GLN A 102 -7.48 -1.80 11.46
C GLN A 102 -7.75 -3.17 10.84
N GLU A 103 -6.88 -4.14 11.15
CA GLU A 103 -7.06 -5.55 10.81
C GLU A 103 -6.46 -6.41 11.92
N ALA A 104 -7.15 -7.50 12.29
CA ALA A 104 -6.72 -8.40 13.36
C ALA A 104 -6.29 -7.67 14.66
N ASP A 105 -5.04 -7.85 15.08
CA ASP A 105 -4.41 -7.27 16.27
C ASP A 105 -3.61 -5.99 15.97
N VAL A 106 -3.77 -5.42 14.76
CA VAL A 106 -3.06 -4.23 14.31
C VAL A 106 -4.02 -3.05 14.13
N VAL A 107 -3.68 -1.93 14.75
CA VAL A 107 -4.40 -0.66 14.60
C VAL A 107 -3.40 0.43 14.20
N PHE A 108 -3.61 1.05 13.06
CA PHE A 108 -2.90 2.26 12.67
C PHE A 108 -3.87 3.45 12.69
N TRP A 109 -3.52 4.53 13.37
CA TRP A 109 -4.34 5.74 13.41
C TRP A 109 -3.47 6.98 13.28
N SER A 110 -3.69 7.76 12.23
CA SER A 110 -2.89 8.96 11.93
C SER A 110 -3.70 10.25 11.89
N LYS A 111 -3.02 11.36 12.20
CA LYS A 111 -3.53 12.72 12.06
C LYS A 111 -2.37 13.65 11.67
N GLY A 112 -2.41 14.16 10.44
CA GLY A 112 -1.26 14.89 9.88
C GLY A 112 -0.05 13.96 9.75
N ASP A 113 1.11 14.41 10.25
CA ASP A 113 2.36 13.65 10.22
C ASP A 113 2.59 12.78 11.47
N GLU A 114 1.62 12.75 12.39
CA GLU A 114 1.63 11.91 13.60
C GLU A 114 0.81 10.65 13.39
N ALA A 115 1.27 9.54 13.97
CA ALA A 115 0.54 8.30 14.03
C ALA A 115 0.68 7.59 15.38
N LEU A 116 -0.31 6.74 15.65
CA LEU A 116 -0.29 5.70 16.66
C LEU A 116 -0.35 4.37 15.93
N LEU A 117 0.52 3.45 16.32
CA LEU A 117 0.49 2.06 15.88
C LEU A 117 0.28 1.15 17.10
N GLU A 118 -0.68 0.24 17.03
CA GLU A 118 -0.84 -0.85 17.99
C GLU A 118 -0.60 -2.17 17.26
N VAL A 119 0.23 -3.03 17.85
CA VAL A 119 0.56 -4.36 17.32
C VAL A 119 0.55 -5.35 18.49
N ALA A 120 -0.27 -6.39 18.42
CA ALA A 120 -0.35 -7.42 19.47
C ALA A 120 -0.54 -6.86 20.90
N GLY A 121 -1.30 -5.76 21.03
CA GLY A 121 -1.55 -5.07 22.30
C GLY A 121 -0.41 -4.16 22.80
N ARG A 122 0.73 -4.08 22.10
CA ARG A 122 1.77 -3.06 22.34
C ARG A 122 1.41 -1.80 21.56
N THR A 123 1.37 -0.66 22.24
CA THR A 123 1.14 0.64 21.59
C THR A 123 2.44 1.42 21.41
N TYR A 124 2.66 1.90 20.19
CA TYR A 124 3.68 2.85 19.79
C TYR A 124 3.01 4.21 19.58
N ARG A 125 3.27 5.12 20.52
CA ARG A 125 2.80 6.51 20.54
C ARG A 125 4.02 7.34 20.19
N ASP A 126 3.89 8.36 19.35
CA ASP A 126 5.00 9.18 18.81
C ASP A 126 5.60 8.72 17.47
N CYS A 127 4.84 7.95 16.67
CA CYS A 127 5.24 7.70 15.28
C CYS A 127 5.16 8.98 14.44
N ARG A 128 6.25 9.34 13.78
CA ARG A 128 6.36 10.51 12.89
C ARG A 128 6.58 10.08 11.45
N LEU A 129 5.86 10.70 10.53
CA LEU A 129 6.07 10.50 9.10
C LEU A 129 7.43 11.09 8.70
N ASN A 130 8.26 10.29 8.02
CA ASN A 130 9.49 10.73 7.38
C ASN A 130 9.29 10.77 5.85
N PRO A 131 8.88 11.92 5.28
CA PRO A 131 8.64 12.04 3.85
C PRO A 131 9.92 11.97 3.02
N ALA A 132 11.09 12.27 3.60
CA ALA A 132 12.37 12.24 2.89
C ALA A 132 12.79 10.80 2.54
N ARG A 133 12.45 9.82 3.40
CA ARG A 133 12.74 8.40 3.16
C ARG A 133 11.78 7.72 2.19
N ALA A 134 10.56 8.24 2.04
CA ALA A 134 9.53 7.60 1.23
C ALA A 134 9.91 7.36 -0.25
N PRO A 135 10.57 8.27 -0.98
CA PRO A 135 11.03 8.01 -2.35
C PRO A 135 12.07 6.89 -2.46
N TRP A 136 12.95 6.77 -1.45
CA TRP A 136 13.97 5.73 -1.40
C TRP A 136 13.34 4.35 -1.15
N GLU A 137 12.43 4.25 -0.19
CA GLU A 137 11.69 3.00 0.07
C GLU A 137 10.74 2.62 -1.07
N ASP A 138 10.11 3.60 -1.74
CA ASP A 138 9.29 3.33 -2.93
C ASP A 138 10.14 2.79 -4.09
N ALA A 139 11.31 3.38 -4.34
CA ALA A 139 12.25 2.89 -5.35
C ALA A 139 12.71 1.46 -5.04
N ARG A 140 13.15 1.22 -3.80
CA ARG A 140 13.57 -0.09 -3.31
C ARG A 140 12.48 -1.14 -3.56
N ARG A 141 11.24 -0.88 -3.15
CA ARG A 141 10.09 -1.79 -3.35
C ARG A 141 9.71 -2.02 -4.81
N ARG A 142 10.10 -1.12 -5.70
CA ARG A 142 9.96 -1.29 -7.15
C ARG A 142 11.13 -2.07 -7.76
N GLY A 143 12.06 -2.61 -6.96
CA GLY A 143 13.24 -3.34 -7.45
C GLY A 143 14.28 -2.42 -8.06
N VAL A 144 14.42 -1.19 -7.56
CA VAL A 144 15.53 -0.29 -7.92
C VAL A 144 16.72 -0.64 -7.05
N ASP A 145 17.87 -0.91 -7.66
CA ASP A 145 19.10 -1.35 -6.99
C ASP A 145 20.00 -0.19 -6.58
N PHE A 146 19.94 0.91 -7.33
CA PHE A 146 20.68 2.12 -7.01
C PHE A 146 19.85 3.36 -7.31
N ARG A 147 19.87 4.32 -6.39
CA ARG A 147 19.21 5.61 -6.56
C ARG A 147 20.18 6.74 -6.27
N ALA A 148 20.09 7.80 -7.07
CA ALA A 148 20.81 9.05 -6.86
C ALA A 148 19.90 10.26 -7.02
N VAL A 149 20.24 11.36 -6.35
CA VAL A 149 19.51 12.63 -6.35
C VAL A 149 20.47 13.80 -6.46
N GLY A 150 20.02 14.91 -7.04
CA GLY A 150 20.73 16.18 -6.99
C GLY A 150 19.80 17.38 -7.12
N ASN A 151 20.29 18.55 -6.71
CA ASN A 151 19.43 19.68 -6.35
C ASN A 151 19.36 20.82 -7.39
N GLU A 152 20.34 20.95 -8.29
CA GLU A 152 20.45 22.11 -9.19
C GLU A 152 20.83 21.73 -10.63
N PRO A 153 19.85 21.71 -11.57
CA PRO A 153 18.41 21.67 -11.32
C PRO A 153 18.02 20.37 -10.60
N GLY A 154 16.84 20.29 -9.98
CA GLY A 154 16.40 19.08 -9.28
C GLY A 154 16.28 17.86 -10.20
N TRP A 155 16.95 16.76 -9.86
CA TRP A 155 16.94 15.50 -10.63
C TRP A 155 17.05 14.26 -9.72
N HIS A 156 16.64 13.11 -10.25
CA HIS A 156 16.98 11.81 -9.68
C HIS A 156 17.20 10.76 -10.77
N LEU A 157 18.01 9.75 -10.40
CA LEU A 157 18.33 8.59 -11.20
C LEU A 157 17.92 7.34 -10.43
N GLU A 158 17.28 6.40 -11.10
CA GLU A 158 17.02 5.05 -10.62
C GLU A 158 17.66 4.07 -11.60
N ILE A 159 18.45 3.14 -11.08
CA ILE A 159 19.08 2.07 -11.84
C ILE A 159 18.51 0.75 -11.32
N ARG A 160 17.95 -0.02 -12.23
CA ARG A 160 17.70 -1.44 -12.08
C ARG A 160 18.77 -2.18 -12.85
N GLU A 161 19.66 -2.86 -12.14
CA GLU A 161 20.74 -3.64 -12.74
C GLU A 161 20.16 -4.60 -13.77
N ASP A 162 20.81 -4.67 -14.92
CA ASP A 162 20.45 -5.46 -16.10
C ASP A 162 19.03 -5.26 -16.69
N ASP A 163 18.22 -4.30 -16.22
CA ASP A 163 16.88 -3.99 -16.77
C ASP A 163 16.79 -2.59 -17.36
N SER A 164 16.91 -1.55 -16.53
CA SER A 164 16.66 -0.19 -17.00
C SER A 164 17.26 0.91 -16.13
N VAL A 165 17.52 2.05 -16.76
CA VAL A 165 17.85 3.31 -16.09
C VAL A 165 16.72 4.30 -16.31
N LEU A 166 16.21 4.89 -15.24
CA LEU A 166 15.25 5.99 -15.28
C LEU A 166 15.94 7.26 -14.78
N PHE A 167 16.03 8.27 -15.64
CA PHE A 167 16.38 9.62 -15.25
C PHE A 167 15.14 10.50 -15.24
N VAL A 168 14.99 11.28 -14.17
CA VAL A 168 13.94 12.29 -14.05
C VAL A 168 14.58 13.62 -13.70
N GLY A 169 14.44 14.60 -14.58
CA GLY A 169 14.99 15.94 -14.42
C GLY A 169 13.91 17.01 -14.41
N ASP A 170 14.33 18.27 -14.30
CA ASP A 170 13.47 19.46 -14.40
C ASP A 170 12.27 19.38 -13.44
N TYR A 171 12.51 18.97 -12.20
CA TYR A 171 11.48 18.80 -11.16
C TYR A 171 10.33 17.86 -11.58
N GLY A 172 10.64 16.85 -12.40
CA GLY A 172 9.68 15.83 -12.85
C GLY A 172 9.10 16.07 -14.23
N ALA A 173 9.40 17.21 -14.86
CA ALA A 173 8.92 17.54 -16.21
C ALA A 173 9.62 16.71 -17.30
N SER A 174 10.88 16.32 -17.08
CA SER A 174 11.64 15.48 -18.00
C SER A 174 11.78 14.07 -17.43
N LYS A 175 11.47 13.05 -18.25
CA LYS A 175 11.60 11.64 -17.90
C LYS A 175 12.19 10.87 -19.07
N LEU A 176 13.36 10.28 -18.87
CA LEU A 176 14.04 9.45 -19.85
C LEU A 176 14.22 8.06 -19.26
N ARG A 177 13.71 7.06 -19.96
CA ARG A 177 13.90 5.65 -19.61
C ARG A 177 14.77 5.00 -20.67
N PHE A 178 15.84 4.36 -20.23
CA PHE A 178 16.80 3.65 -21.05
C PHE A 178 16.73 2.16 -20.71
N THR A 179 16.73 1.31 -21.74
CA THR A 179 16.65 -0.16 -21.60
C THR A 179 17.84 -0.87 -22.22
N ASP A 180 18.61 -0.20 -23.07
CA ASP A 180 19.92 -0.66 -23.50
C ASP A 180 20.95 -0.10 -22.51
N ILE A 181 21.38 -0.94 -21.57
CA ILE A 181 22.26 -0.55 -20.47
C ILE A 181 23.52 -1.41 -20.47
N SER A 182 24.65 -0.80 -20.14
CA SER A 182 25.88 -1.52 -19.84
C SER A 182 26.57 -0.94 -18.62
N ARG A 183 27.25 -1.83 -17.88
CA ARG A 183 27.98 -1.53 -16.66
C ARG A 183 29.45 -1.85 -16.86
N GLU A 184 30.32 -0.92 -16.48
CA GLU A 184 31.76 -1.13 -16.43
C GLU A 184 32.27 -0.79 -15.03
N THR A 185 32.95 -1.74 -14.39
CA THR A 185 33.54 -1.53 -13.06
C THR A 185 35.00 -1.09 -13.22
N GLY A 186 35.28 0.15 -12.81
CA GLY A 186 36.64 0.68 -12.66
C GLY A 186 37.25 0.31 -11.29
N ARG A 187 38.39 0.91 -10.96
CA ARG A 187 39.07 0.65 -9.67
C ARG A 187 38.34 1.24 -8.46
N GLU A 188 37.83 2.46 -8.59
CA GLU A 188 37.18 3.23 -7.49
C GLU A 188 35.82 3.81 -7.93
N GLN A 189 35.36 3.42 -9.11
CA GLN A 189 34.14 3.97 -9.71
C GLN A 189 33.45 2.92 -10.57
N VAL A 190 32.13 2.99 -10.62
CA VAL A 190 31.28 2.22 -11.52
C VAL A 190 30.73 3.17 -12.58
N PHE A 191 30.80 2.75 -13.84
CA PHE A 191 30.20 3.45 -14.96
C PHE A 191 28.96 2.72 -15.42
N TYR A 192 27.87 3.46 -15.59
CA TYR A 192 26.70 3.01 -16.32
C TYR A 192 26.61 3.81 -17.61
N THR A 193 26.47 3.12 -18.73
CA THR A 193 26.08 3.76 -19.99
C THR A 193 24.73 3.22 -20.42
N ALA A 194 23.88 4.09 -20.93
CA ALA A 194 22.57 3.69 -21.39
C ALA A 194 22.13 4.51 -22.61
N SER A 195 21.34 3.90 -23.50
CA SER A 195 20.89 4.55 -24.75
C SER A 195 19.39 4.36 -25.01
N HIS A 196 18.76 5.36 -25.62
CA HIS A 196 17.37 5.30 -26.10
C HIS A 196 17.18 6.26 -27.27
N GLY A 197 17.11 5.71 -28.49
CA GLY A 197 17.03 6.52 -29.71
C GLY A 197 18.30 7.34 -29.91
N ALA A 198 18.16 8.67 -29.90
CA ALA A 198 19.29 9.59 -30.00
C ALA A 198 19.89 9.99 -28.64
N ASP A 199 19.19 9.70 -27.54
CA ASP A 199 19.63 10.08 -26.20
C ASP A 199 20.63 9.06 -25.65
N THR A 200 21.71 9.57 -25.08
CA THR A 200 22.72 8.78 -24.40
C THR A 200 22.92 9.29 -22.98
N LEU A 201 23.03 8.36 -22.04
CA LEU A 201 23.29 8.61 -20.64
C LEU A 201 24.61 7.94 -20.25
N ARG A 202 25.44 8.66 -19.51
CA ARG A 202 26.61 8.12 -18.80
C ARG A 202 26.53 8.54 -17.34
N ALA A 203 26.34 7.59 -16.43
CA ALA A 203 26.46 7.82 -15.00
C ALA A 203 27.81 7.31 -14.50
N THR A 204 28.52 8.12 -13.73
CA THR A 204 29.74 7.75 -13.01
C THR A 204 29.41 7.77 -11.52
N VAL A 205 29.56 6.62 -10.87
CA VAL A 205 29.33 6.44 -9.43
C VAL A 205 30.68 6.21 -8.76
N VAL A 206 31.04 7.08 -7.82
CA VAL A 206 32.32 7.03 -7.10
C VAL A 206 32.04 6.77 -5.63
N GLU A 207 32.74 5.79 -5.04
CA GLU A 207 32.67 5.53 -3.59
C GLU A 207 33.40 6.65 -2.85
N SER A 208 32.62 7.62 -2.41
CA SER A 208 33.08 8.82 -1.71
C SER A 208 31.91 9.40 -0.95
N GLU A 209 32.15 9.79 0.30
CA GLU A 209 31.15 10.50 1.10
C GLU A 209 30.65 11.75 0.36
N CYS A 210 29.33 11.85 0.23
CA CYS A 210 28.64 12.91 -0.48
C CYS A 210 27.54 13.48 0.41
N ASN A 211 27.55 14.78 0.66
CA ASN A 211 26.53 15.44 1.46
C ASN A 211 25.56 16.16 0.53
N ASP A 212 24.27 15.87 0.66
CA ASP A 212 23.23 16.57 -0.07
C ASP A 212 23.14 18.02 0.42
N SER A 213 23.30 18.98 -0.50
CA SER A 213 23.40 20.40 -0.17
C SER A 213 22.14 21.02 0.42
N MET A 214 20.97 20.40 0.23
CA MET A 214 19.69 20.92 0.67
C MET A 214 19.23 20.32 2.00
N SER A 215 19.47 19.03 2.20
CA SER A 215 19.05 18.29 3.41
C SER A 215 20.17 18.09 4.42
N GLY A 216 21.43 18.14 3.99
CA GLY A 216 22.59 17.77 4.80
C GLY A 216 22.75 16.26 5.01
N GLU A 217 21.95 15.43 4.34
CA GLU A 217 22.06 13.98 4.44
C GLU A 217 23.36 13.48 3.80
N SER A 218 24.07 12.58 4.48
CA SER A 218 25.30 11.96 3.98
C SER A 218 24.97 10.66 3.22
N PHE A 219 25.67 10.47 2.11
CA PHE A 219 25.53 9.35 1.20
C PHE A 219 26.90 8.72 0.92
N PRO A 220 26.95 7.40 0.69
CA PRO A 220 28.19 6.68 0.42
C PRO A 220 28.78 6.94 -0.97
N PHE A 221 27.99 7.45 -1.92
CA PHE A 221 28.44 7.65 -3.29
C PHE A 221 28.20 9.07 -3.80
N ALA A 222 29.21 9.61 -4.47
CA ALA A 222 29.09 10.76 -5.35
C ALA A 222 28.75 10.30 -6.77
N VAL A 223 27.82 11.00 -7.43
CA VAL A 223 27.28 10.60 -8.73
C VAL A 223 27.35 11.77 -9.71
N MET A 224 27.93 11.51 -10.88
CA MET A 224 27.88 12.41 -12.04
C MET A 224 27.09 11.76 -13.15
N VAL A 225 26.07 12.43 -13.67
CA VAL A 225 25.28 11.96 -14.82
C VAL A 225 25.48 12.92 -15.98
N GLN A 226 25.88 12.39 -17.12
CA GLN A 226 25.90 13.10 -18.40
C GLN A 226 24.74 12.59 -19.25
N ILE A 227 23.88 13.48 -19.72
CA ILE A 227 22.84 13.16 -20.70
C ILE A 227 23.03 14.09 -21.90
N ASN A 228 23.43 13.52 -23.03
CA ASN A 228 23.85 14.28 -24.20
C ASN A 228 24.89 15.36 -23.80
N ASP A 229 24.57 16.64 -23.94
CA ASP A 229 25.45 17.77 -23.58
C ASP A 229 25.25 18.31 -22.16
N ARG A 230 24.36 17.73 -21.35
CA ARG A 230 24.05 18.21 -19.99
C ARG A 230 24.71 17.34 -18.92
N SER A 231 25.31 17.99 -17.94
CA SER A 231 25.91 17.34 -16.76
C SER A 231 25.11 17.61 -15.50
N TYR A 232 25.02 16.60 -14.64
CA TYR A 232 24.32 16.64 -13.37
C TYR A 232 25.23 16.06 -12.29
N GLN A 233 25.25 16.67 -11.11
CA GLN A 233 26.01 16.19 -9.94
C GLN A 233 25.07 15.96 -8.76
N GLY A 234 25.37 14.96 -7.96
CA GLY A 234 24.49 14.53 -6.87
C GLY A 234 25.07 13.40 -6.04
N CYS A 235 24.24 12.90 -5.12
CA CYS A 235 24.60 11.86 -4.16
C CYS A 235 23.71 10.64 -4.36
N GLY A 236 24.21 9.44 -4.03
CA GLY A 236 23.47 8.21 -4.21
C GLY A 236 23.81 7.11 -3.21
N ARG A 237 22.95 6.08 -3.17
CA ARG A 237 23.16 4.85 -2.41
C ARG A 237 22.60 3.65 -3.15
N SER A 238 23.20 2.50 -2.89
CA SER A 238 22.61 1.21 -3.21
C SER A 238 21.38 0.97 -2.35
N LEU A 239 20.43 0.21 -2.87
CA LEU A 239 19.18 -0.15 -2.25
C LEU A 239 19.12 -1.67 -2.16
N ASP A 240 19.21 -2.21 -0.94
CA ASP A 240 19.20 -3.66 -0.72
C ASP A 240 17.77 -4.22 -0.76
N HIS A 241 17.57 -5.42 -1.32
CA HIS A 241 16.27 -6.09 -1.37
C HIS A 241 16.24 -7.32 -0.43
N PRO A 242 15.92 -7.16 0.86
CA PRO A 242 15.96 -8.25 1.84
C PRO A 242 14.81 -9.27 1.69
N TRP A 243 13.97 -9.13 0.67
CA TRP A 243 12.84 -10.02 0.37
C TRP A 243 13.10 -10.92 -0.84
N GLU A 244 14.31 -10.90 -1.40
CA GLU A 244 14.80 -11.89 -2.35
C GLU A 244 15.35 -13.15 -1.65
#